data_AF-F3GP71-F1
#
_entry.id   AF-F3GP71-F1
#
_cell.length_a   1.000
_cell.length_b   1.000
_cell.length_c   1.000
_cell.angle_alpha   90.00
_cell.angle_beta   90.00
_cell.angle_gamma   90.00
#
_symmetry.space_group_name_H-M   'P 1'
#
loop_
_entity.id
_entity.type
_entity.pdbx_description
1 polymer ?
#
loop_
_entity_poly.entity_id
_entity_poly.type
_entity_poly.pdbx_seq_one_letter_code
_entity_poly.pdbx_strand_id
1 'polypeptide(L)' 'RRCKAPRGFLNDEMLQALKQHKAELIALLSGTDPASIPRRAVGQTAVPLSFSQRQLWFLDQMEPGNAFYNVP' A
#
# COMPACT_ATOMS: atom_id res chain seq x y z
N ARG A 1 -15.04 8.15 0.17
CA ARG A 1 -14.52 8.61 1.48
C ARG A 1 -12.99 8.46 1.46
N ARG A 2 -12.20 9.54 1.67
CA ARG A 2 -10.73 9.53 1.48
C ARG A 2 -9.92 9.32 2.78
N CYS A 3 -10.58 9.19 3.94
CA CYS A 3 -9.92 9.01 5.23
C CYS A 3 -10.29 7.63 5.79
N LYS A 4 -9.29 6.84 6.17
CA LYS A 4 -9.45 5.51 6.78
C LYS A 4 -9.11 5.64 8.27
N ALA A 5 -10.11 5.52 9.14
CA ALA A 5 -9.94 5.61 10.59
C ALA A 5 -10.97 4.73 11.31
N PRO A 6 -10.66 4.18 12.50
CA PRO A 6 -11.62 3.49 13.36
C PRO A 6 -12.82 4.38 13.73
N ARG A 7 -13.96 3.78 14.08
CA ARG A 7 -15.15 4.55 14.50
C ARG A 7 -14.85 5.34 15.76
N GLY A 8 -15.26 6.61 15.80
CA GLY A 8 -15.03 7.53 16.93
C GLY A 8 -13.64 8.19 16.97
N PHE A 9 -12.68 7.75 16.15
CA PHE A 9 -11.34 8.34 16.10
C PHE A 9 -11.32 9.73 15.45
N LEU A 10 -12.18 9.95 14.44
CA LEU A 10 -12.36 11.26 13.82
C LEU A 10 -13.49 11.98 14.53
N ASN A 11 -13.16 12.69 15.61
CA ASN A 11 -14.09 13.59 16.27
C ASN A 11 -14.27 14.89 15.48
N ASP A 12 -15.24 15.72 15.87
CA ASP A 12 -15.56 16.95 15.14
C ASP A 12 -14.42 17.97 15.14
N GLU A 13 -13.67 18.07 16.24
CA GLU A 13 -12.50 18.94 16.36
C GLU A 13 -11.41 18.56 15.35
N MET A 14 -11.08 17.27 15.26
CA MET A 14 -10.11 16.77 14.28
C MET A 14 -10.62 16.94 12.85
N LEU A 15 -11.92 16.78 12.61
CA LEU A 15 -12.50 17.04 11.29
C LEU A 15 -12.38 18.52 10.90
N GLN A 16 -12.56 19.44 11.85
CA GLN A 16 -12.37 20.87 11.60
C GLN A 16 -10.90 21.20 11.35
N ALA A 17 -9.98 20.64 12.15
CA ALA A 17 -8.54 20.80 11.93
C ALA A 17 -8.11 20.27 10.55
N LEU A 18 -8.61 19.10 10.13
CA LEU A 18 -8.34 18.53 8.80
C LEU A 18 -8.91 19.38 7.66
N LYS A 19 -10.07 20.02 7.85
CA LYS A 19 -10.63 20.95 6.86
C LYS A 19 -9.79 22.21 6.76
N GLN A 20 -9.39 22.78 7.89
CA GLN A 20 -8.60 24.00 7.97
C GLN A 20 -7.23 23.83 7.30
N HIS A 21 -6.54 22.73 7.56
CA HIS A 21 -5.18 22.47 7.05
C HIS A 21 -5.15 21.61 5.77
N LYS A 22 -6.29 21.45 5.09
CA LYS A 22 -6.40 20.52 3.95
C LYS A 22 -5.37 20.79 2.86
N ALA A 23 -5.14 22.05 2.49
CA ALA A 23 -4.24 22.42 1.40
C ALA A 23 -2.78 22.09 1.74
N GLU A 24 -2.35 22.39 2.96
CA GLU A 24 -1.00 22.10 3.47
C GLU A 24 -0.75 20.60 3.56
N LEU A 25 -1.71 19.84 4.08
CA LEU A 25 -1.62 18.38 4.15
C LEU A 25 -1.56 17.75 2.75
N ILE A 26 -2.32 18.28 1.79
CA ILE A 26 -2.23 17.82 0.39
C ILE A 26 -0.83 18.12 -0.15
N ALA A 27 -0.29 19.33 0.04
CA ALA A 27 1.04 19.66 -0.45
C ALA A 27 2.13 18.76 0.15
N LEU A 28 2.06 18.49 1.46
CA LEU A 28 2.99 17.60 2.16
C LEU A 28 2.89 16.15 1.66
N LEU A 29 1.67 15.61 1.56
CA LEU A 29 1.44 14.22 1.16
C LEU A 29 1.55 13.98 -0.35
N SER A 30 1.45 15.04 -1.14
CA SER A 30 1.70 15.02 -2.59
C SER A 30 3.17 15.27 -2.92
N GLY A 31 3.96 15.69 -1.92
CA GLY A 31 5.37 16.01 -2.03
C GLY A 31 6.20 14.78 -2.38
N THR A 32 6.97 14.94 -3.46
CA THR A 32 8.05 14.10 -3.95
C THR A 32 9.11 13.84 -2.88
N ASP A 33 8.87 12.86 -2.03
CA ASP A 33 9.95 12.20 -1.32
C ASP A 33 10.80 11.47 -2.38
N PRO A 34 12.07 11.85 -2.61
CA PRO A 34 12.95 11.16 -3.55
C PRO A 34 13.20 9.70 -3.17
N ALA A 35 12.91 9.31 -1.92
CA ALA A 35 12.92 7.91 -1.47
C ALA A 35 11.57 7.19 -1.68
N SER A 36 10.54 7.89 -2.18
CA SER A 36 9.24 7.29 -2.45
C SER A 36 9.32 6.26 -3.57
N ILE A 37 8.77 5.08 -3.33
CA ILE A 37 8.67 4.03 -4.34
C ILE A 37 7.65 4.49 -5.41
N PRO A 38 8.07 4.68 -6.68
CA PRO A 38 7.19 5.19 -7.71
C PRO A 38 6.04 4.21 -7.95
N ARG A 39 4.82 4.74 -8.07
CA ARG A 39 3.67 3.91 -8.47
C ARG A 39 3.87 3.43 -9.89
N ARG A 40 3.57 2.15 -10.12
CA ARG A 40 3.54 1.57 -11.46
C ARG A 40 2.45 2.23 -12.30
N ALA A 41 2.76 2.51 -13.56
CA ALA A 41 1.78 2.99 -14.53
C ALA A 41 0.70 1.93 -14.77
N VAL A 42 -0.56 2.36 -14.82
CA VAL A 42 -1.69 1.49 -15.15
C VAL A 42 -1.50 0.97 -16.59
N GLY A 43 -1.61 -0.34 -16.79
CA GLY A 43 -1.47 -0.99 -18.12
C GLY A 43 -0.16 -1.75 -18.34
N GLN A 44 0.83 -1.64 -17.45
CA GLN A 44 2.01 -2.53 -17.47
C GLN A 44 1.62 -3.91 -16.93
N THR A 45 1.26 -4.82 -17.83
CA THR A 45 0.46 -6.02 -17.55
C THR A 45 1.25 -7.29 -17.23
N ALA A 46 2.58 -7.29 -17.32
CA ALA A 46 3.38 -8.41 -16.81
C ALA A 46 4.75 -7.92 -16.35
N VAL A 47 5.03 -8.06 -15.06
CA VAL A 47 6.39 -7.91 -14.52
C VAL A 47 6.88 -9.32 -14.18
N PRO A 48 8.08 -9.71 -14.65
CA PRO A 48 8.60 -11.02 -14.33
C PRO A 48 8.75 -11.15 -12.81
N LEU A 49 8.39 -12.32 -12.30
CA LEU A 49 8.65 -12.66 -10.91
C LEU A 49 10.14 -12.48 -10.60
N SER A 50 10.47 -12.06 -9.39
CA SER A 50 11.86 -12.16 -8.92
C SER A 50 12.29 -13.63 -8.87
N PHE A 51 13.60 -13.88 -8.78
CA PHE A 51 14.12 -15.25 -8.66
C PHE A 51 13.49 -15.99 -7.47
N SER A 52 13.45 -15.34 -6.30
CA SER A 52 12.84 -15.91 -5.08
C SER A 52 11.34 -16.17 -5.25
N GLN A 53 10.61 -15.29 -5.94
CA GLN A 53 9.20 -15.51 -6.23
C GLN A 53 8.96 -16.71 -7.15
N ARG A 54 9.82 -16.94 -8.16
CA ARG A 54 9.74 -18.15 -9.01
C ARG A 54 10.04 -19.42 -8.23
N GLN A 55 11.02 -19.38 -7.32
CA GLN A 55 11.37 -20.52 -6.47
C GLN A 55 10.18 -20.90 -5.55
N LEU A 56 9.56 -19.91 -4.90
CA LEU A 56 8.39 -20.14 -4.06
C LEU A 56 7.20 -20.68 -4.87
N TRP A 57 6.95 -20.12 -6.06
CA TRP A 57 5.91 -20.63 -6.96
C TRP A 57 6.17 -22.08 -7.35
N PHE A 58 7.43 -22.44 -7.66
CA PHE A 58 7.79 -23.82 -7.99
C PHE A 58 7.57 -24.78 -6.83
N LEU A 59 7.92 -24.38 -5.60
CA LEU A 59 7.67 -25.19 -4.40
C LEU A 59 6.16 -25.40 -4.15
N ASP A 60 5.35 -24.38 -4.36
CA ASP A 60 3.88 -24.48 -4.25
C ASP A 60 3.27 -25.48 -5.26
N GLN A 61 3.87 -25.62 -6.46
CA GLN A 61 3.43 -26.65 -7.43
C GLN A 61 3.76 -28.08 -6.99
N MET A 62 4.81 -28.27 -6.18
CA MET A 62 5.19 -29.58 -5.66
C MET A 62 4.36 -29.99 -4.45
N GLU A 63 4.03 -29.05 -3.57
CA GLU A 63 3.23 -29.26 -2.37
C GLU A 63 2.08 -28.23 -2.25
N PRO A 64 1.00 -28.38 -3.05
CA PRO A 64 -0.08 -27.41 -3.05
C PRO A 64 -0.76 -27.28 -1.69
N GLY A 65 -1.00 -26.04 -1.25
CA GLY A 65 -1.70 -25.75 0.00
C GLY A 65 -0.82 -25.80 1.26
N ASN A 66 0.48 -26.05 1.13
CA ASN A 66 1.42 -25.95 2.24
C ASN A 66 1.71 -24.47 2.60
N ALA A 67 1.32 -24.06 3.80
CA ALA A 67 1.49 -22.68 4.26
C ALA A 67 2.88 -22.39 4.87
N PHE A 68 3.81 -23.35 4.88
CA PHE A 68 5.12 -23.22 5.53
C PHE A 68 5.90 -21.96 5.10
N TYR A 69 5.75 -21.54 3.84
CA TYR A 69 6.42 -20.36 3.29
C TYR A 69 5.60 -19.06 3.36
N ASN A 70 4.41 -19.09 3.96
CA ASN A 70 3.50 -17.96 4.12
C ASN A 70 3.45 -17.53 5.61
N VAL A 71 4.48 -16.81 6.08
CA VAL A 71 4.51 -16.27 7.44
C VAL A 71 3.76 -14.92 7.47
N PRO A 72 2.66 -14.79 8.24
CA PRO A 72 1.85 -13.57 8.30
C PRO A 72 2.43 -12.47 9.19
#